data_AF-R5E8P5-F1
#
_entry.id   AF-R5E8P5-F1
#
_cell.length_a   1.000
_cell.length_b   1.000
_cell.length_c   1.000
_cell.angle_alpha   90.00
_cell.angle_beta   90.00
_cell.angle_gamma   90.00
#
_symmetry.space_group_name_H-M   'P 1'
#
loop_
_entity.id
_entity.type
_entity.pdbx_description
1 polymer ?
#
loop_
_entity_poly.entity_id
_entity_poly.type
_entity_poly.pdbx_seq_one_letter_code
_entity_poly.pdbx_strand_id
1 'polypeptide(L)'
;MKVSEMKELMKNANLDELRKLAAEWEQDERAGVQKLALSARKKIAAFEEEVKRTYAMQEYERKHADCRYICGIDEVGRGPLAGPVVAAAGILPKEVDIFFFSRYLLSE
;
A
#
# COMPACT_ATOMS: atom_id res chain seq x y z
N MET A 1 7.38 26.90 -13.00
CA MET A 1 6.33 26.33 -12.13
C MET A 1 6.53 26.76 -10.68
N LYS A 2 5.48 27.25 -10.02
CA LYS A 2 5.50 27.63 -8.61
C LYS A 2 5.44 26.38 -7.73
N VAL A 3 6.04 26.43 -6.54
CA VAL A 3 6.05 25.30 -5.59
C VAL A 3 4.63 24.87 -5.17
N SER A 4 3.66 25.79 -5.20
CA SER A 4 2.24 25.50 -4.95
C SER A 4 1.64 24.57 -6.00
N GLU A 5 1.91 24.83 -7.28
CA GLU A 5 1.42 24.03 -8.41
C GLU A 5 2.02 22.62 -8.38
N MET A 6 3.31 22.50 -8.03
CA MET A 6 3.99 21.21 -7.85
C MET A 6 3.35 20.34 -6.76
N LYS A 7 2.92 20.97 -5.65
CA LYS A 7 2.24 20.26 -4.57
C LYS A 7 0.89 19.70 -5.01
N GLU A 8 0.14 20.44 -5.83
CA GLU A 8 -1.12 19.95 -6.39
C GLU A 8 -0.89 18.79 -7.35
N LEU A 9 0.09 18.90 -8.25
CA LEU A 9 0.47 17.79 -9.13
C LEU A 9 0.84 16.55 -8.33
N MET A 10 1.65 16.68 -7.28
CA MET A 10 2.04 15.56 -6.42
C MET A 10 0.87 14.94 -5.64
N LYS A 11 -0.20 15.70 -5.38
CA LYS A 11 -1.38 15.21 -4.66
C LYS A 11 -2.26 14.33 -5.56
N ASN A 12 -2.33 14.67 -6.85
CA ASN A 12 -3.19 14.00 -7.81
C ASN A 12 -2.44 12.99 -8.69
N ALA A 13 -1.11 13.00 -8.65
CA ALA A 13 -0.27 12.10 -9.43
C ALA A 13 -0.42 10.64 -8.98
N ASN A 14 -0.55 9.75 -9.96
CA ASN A 14 -0.39 8.31 -9.73
C ASN A 14 1.09 7.95 -9.51
N LEU A 15 1.38 6.67 -9.25
CA LEU A 15 2.74 6.22 -8.90
C LEU A 15 3.75 6.46 -10.04
N ASP A 16 3.36 6.26 -11.29
CA ASP A 16 4.27 6.43 -12.44
C ASP A 16 4.52 7.91 -12.75
N GLU A 17 3.50 8.75 -12.60
CA GLU A 17 3.63 10.19 -12.64
C GLU A 17 4.53 10.69 -11.50
N LEU A 18 4.35 10.19 -10.27
CA LEU A 18 5.21 10.51 -9.13
C LEU A 18 6.67 10.13 -9.39
N ARG A 19 6.95 9.00 -10.05
CA ARG A 19 8.32 8.61 -10.45
C ARG A 19 8.93 9.58 -11.44
N LYS A 20 8.18 9.96 -12.47
CA LYS A 20 8.63 10.94 -13.48
C LYS A 20 8.88 12.31 -12.85
N LEU A 21 7.93 12.79 -12.06
CA LEU A 21 8.02 14.07 -11.34
C LEU A 21 9.19 14.09 -10.36
N ALA A 22 9.41 13.01 -9.60
CA ALA A 22 10.54 12.92 -8.68
C ALA A 22 11.88 13.05 -9.43
N ALA A 23 12.05 12.34 -10.55
CA ALA A 23 13.27 12.40 -11.35
C ALA A 23 13.50 13.78 -11.99
N GLU A 24 12.44 14.45 -12.44
CA GLU A 24 12.51 15.80 -12.99
C GLU A 24 12.86 16.83 -11.90
N TRP A 25 12.22 16.74 -10.73
CA TRP A 25 12.39 17.69 -9.63
C TRP A 25 13.71 17.53 -8.87
N GLU A 26 14.35 16.36 -8.93
CA GLU A 26 15.71 16.14 -8.42
C GLU A 26 16.76 16.98 -9.15
N GLN A 27 16.50 17.41 -10.38
CA GLN A 27 17.39 18.27 -11.16
C GLN A 27 17.23 19.76 -10.83
N ASP A 28 16.20 20.14 -10.06
CA ASP A 28 15.88 21.54 -9.75
C ASP A 28 16.62 22.01 -8.48
N GLU A 29 17.46 23.03 -8.58
CA GLU A 29 18.28 23.50 -7.44
C GLU A 29 17.49 24.16 -6.30
N ARG A 30 16.21 24.49 -6.51
CA ARG A 30 15.39 25.18 -5.51
C ARG A 30 15.13 24.25 -4.33
N ALA A 31 15.55 24.66 -3.13
CA ALA A 31 15.38 23.89 -1.89
C ALA A 31 13.94 23.42 -1.61
N GLY A 32 12.92 24.20 -2.04
CA GLY A 32 11.52 23.81 -1.93
C GLY A 32 11.13 22.64 -2.84
N VAL A 33 11.72 22.56 -4.03
CA VAL A 33 11.46 21.52 -5.04
C VAL A 33 12.20 20.24 -4.66
N GLN A 34 13.45 20.34 -4.20
CA GLN A 34 14.22 19.22 -3.65
C GLN A 34 13.51 18.52 -2.48
N LYS A 35 12.88 19.29 -1.58
CA LYS A 35 12.05 18.72 -0.50
C LYS A 35 10.84 17.95 -1.04
N LEU A 36 10.22 18.42 -2.12
CA LEU A 36 9.10 17.72 -2.76
C LEU A 36 9.57 16.44 -3.45
N ALA A 37 10.69 16.48 -4.17
CA ALA A 37 11.28 15.31 -4.80
C ALA A 37 11.61 14.21 -3.77
N LEU A 38 12.24 14.59 -2.65
CA LEU A 38 12.50 13.66 -1.54
C LEU A 38 11.20 13.08 -0.94
N SER A 39 10.15 13.88 -0.81
CA SER A 39 8.85 13.41 -0.33
C SER A 39 8.21 12.41 -1.30
N ALA A 40 8.27 12.68 -2.60
CA ALA A 40 7.78 11.77 -3.63
C ALA A 40 8.55 10.44 -3.62
N ARG A 41 9.90 10.49 -3.54
CA ARG A 41 10.75 9.30 -3.40
C ARG A 41 10.40 8.46 -2.18
N LYS A 42 10.16 9.09 -1.03
CA LYS A 42 9.73 8.37 0.19
C LYS A 42 8.39 7.67 -0.01
N LYS A 43 7.43 8.31 -0.68
CA LYS A 43 6.13 7.69 -1.00
C LYS A 43 6.28 6.49 -1.93
N ILE A 44 7.10 6.62 -2.98
CA ILE A 44 7.39 5.54 -3.93
C ILE A 44 8.04 4.35 -3.20
N ALA A 45 9.07 4.60 -2.41
CA ALA A 45 9.76 3.55 -1.65
C ALA A 45 8.83 2.84 -0.66
N ALA A 46 7.98 3.58 0.06
CA ALA A 46 6.99 3.00 0.97
C ALA A 46 5.97 2.11 0.23
N PHE A 47 5.54 2.53 -0.96
CA PHE A 47 4.65 1.72 -1.79
C PHE A 47 5.35 0.43 -2.26
N GLU A 48 6.59 0.52 -2.74
CA GLU A 48 7.35 -0.64 -3.21
C GLU A 48 7.62 -1.66 -2.10
N GLU A 49 7.87 -1.21 -0.87
CA GLU A 49 7.98 -2.11 0.28
C GLU A 49 6.65 -2.78 0.62
N GLU A 50 5.52 -2.06 0.54
CA GLU A 50 4.20 -2.65 0.79
C GLU A 50 3.81 -3.66 -0.29
N VAL A 51 4.19 -3.41 -1.56
CA VAL A 51 4.06 -4.39 -2.66
C VAL A 51 4.83 -5.67 -2.33
N LYS A 52 6.11 -5.55 -1.94
CA LYS A 52 6.94 -6.72 -1.58
C LYS A 52 6.36 -7.49 -0.40
N ARG A 53 5.91 -6.78 0.64
CA ARG A 53 5.30 -7.38 1.82
C ARG A 53 4.01 -8.13 1.46
N THR A 54 3.12 -7.50 0.72
CA THR A 54 1.84 -8.11 0.30
C THR A 54 2.08 -9.31 -0.60
N TYR A 55 3.03 -9.19 -1.52
CA TYR A 55 3.45 -10.32 -2.33
C TYR A 55 3.97 -11.46 -1.45
N ALA A 56 4.83 -11.20 -0.46
CA ALA A 56 5.28 -12.24 0.46
C ALA A 56 4.13 -12.89 1.24
N MET A 57 3.15 -12.11 1.72
CA MET A 57 1.98 -12.65 2.45
C MET A 57 1.11 -13.58 1.58
N GLN A 58 0.98 -13.29 0.28
CA GLN A 58 0.20 -14.09 -0.67
C GLN A 58 0.90 -15.38 -1.15
N GLU A 59 1.94 -15.85 -0.45
CA GLU A 59 2.70 -17.05 -0.84
C GLU A 59 1.81 -18.31 -0.91
N TYR A 60 0.90 -18.47 0.04
CA TYR A 60 0.05 -19.67 0.11
C TYR A 60 -0.99 -19.69 -1.01
N GLU A 61 -1.59 -18.54 -1.33
CA GLU A 61 -2.52 -18.39 -2.44
C GLU A 61 -1.84 -18.73 -3.77
N ARG A 62 -0.60 -18.28 -3.97
CA ARG A 62 0.19 -18.61 -5.16
C ARG A 62 0.57 -20.09 -5.22
N LYS A 63 0.93 -20.71 -4.09
CA LYS A 63 1.22 -22.15 -4.02
C LYS A 63 0.01 -23.01 -4.40
N HIS A 64 -1.19 -22.53 -4.12
CA HIS A 64 -2.46 -23.21 -4.39
C HIS A 64 -3.26 -22.54 -5.52
N ALA A 65 -2.58 -21.93 -6.48
CA ALA A 65 -3.23 -21.20 -7.57
C ALA A 65 -4.14 -22.07 -8.47
N ASP A 66 -3.93 -23.39 -8.45
CA ASP A 66 -4.74 -24.41 -9.12
C ASP A 66 -6.13 -24.58 -8.48
N CYS A 67 -6.27 -24.27 -7.19
CA CYS A 67 -7.56 -24.26 -6.52
C CYS A 67 -8.49 -23.21 -7.13
N ARG A 68 -9.75 -23.57 -7.37
CA ARG A 68 -10.75 -22.61 -7.89
C ARG A 68 -11.06 -21.50 -6.88
N TYR A 69 -11.14 -21.86 -5.60
CA TYR A 69 -11.44 -20.96 -4.50
C TYR A 69 -10.45 -21.20 -3.37
N ILE A 70 -9.97 -20.12 -2.76
CA ILE A 70 -9.12 -20.15 -1.58
C ILE A 70 -9.83 -19.32 -0.51
N CYS A 71 -10.08 -19.93 0.65
CA CYS A 71 -10.78 -19.29 1.76
C CYS A 71 -9.81 -19.05 2.92
N GLY A 72 -9.59 -17.79 3.27
CA GLY A 72 -8.93 -17.41 4.52
C GLY A 72 -9.93 -17.47 5.67
N ILE A 73 -9.48 -17.92 6.85
CA ILE A 73 -10.29 -18.01 8.08
C ILE A 73 -9.49 -17.38 9.20
N ASP A 74 -10.13 -16.55 10.03
CA ASP A 74 -9.52 -15.95 11.22
C ASP A 74 -10.54 -15.77 12.34
N GLU A 75 -10.07 -15.76 13.59
CA GLU A 75 -10.91 -15.63 14.78
C GLU A 75 -10.51 -14.47 15.71
N VAL A 76 -11.51 -13.85 16.33
CA VAL A 76 -11.34 -12.83 17.37
C VAL A 76 -12.05 -13.26 18.65
N GLY A 77 -11.53 -12.81 19.80
CA GLY A 77 -12.17 -13.06 21.10
C GLY A 77 -11.62 -14.24 21.90
N ARG A 78 -10.44 -14.78 21.57
CA ARG A 78 -9.81 -15.87 22.37
C ARG A 78 -9.14 -15.43 23.68
N GLY A 79 -8.89 -14.13 23.85
CA GLY A 79 -8.17 -13.55 24.98
C GLY A 79 -9.04 -12.95 26.11
N PRO A 80 -10.23 -12.37 25.84
CA PRO A 80 -11.12 -11.86 26.88
C PRO A 80 -11.58 -12.93 27.87
N LEU A 81 -11.86 -12.52 29.12
CA LEU A 81 -12.35 -13.39 30.20
C LEU A 81 -13.74 -13.96 29.92
N ALA A 82 -14.57 -13.21 29.20
CA ALA A 82 -15.91 -13.60 28.79
C ALA A 82 -16.29 -12.87 27.50
N GLY A 83 -17.22 -13.47 26.75
CA GLY A 83 -17.63 -13.02 25.42
C GLY A 83 -17.48 -14.15 24.39
N PRO A 84 -18.19 -14.06 23.25
CA PRO A 84 -18.08 -15.09 22.22
C PRO A 84 -16.73 -15.01 21.50
N VAL A 85 -16.25 -16.17 21.03
CA VAL A 85 -15.26 -16.22 19.96
C VAL A 85 -16.01 -16.10 18.65
N VAL A 86 -15.60 -15.17 17.79
CA VAL A 86 -16.20 -14.95 16.48
C VAL A 86 -15.17 -15.26 15.42
N ALA A 87 -15.52 -16.15 14.48
CA ALA A 87 -14.68 -16.45 13.32
C ALA A 87 -15.28 -15.86 12.04
N ALA A 88 -14.43 -15.46 11.12
CA ALA A 88 -14.80 -14.97 9.80
C ALA A 88 -14.12 -15.82 8.72
N ALA A 89 -14.79 -15.97 7.57
CA ALA A 89 -14.27 -16.66 6.41
C ALA A 89 -14.42 -15.76 5.18
N GLY A 90 -13.35 -15.62 4.39
CA GLY A 90 -13.31 -14.74 3.23
C GLY A 90 -12.65 -15.39 2.02
N ILE A 91 -13.27 -15.25 0.85
CA ILE A 91 -12.71 -15.68 -0.44
C ILE A 91 -12.43 -14.41 -1.25
N LEU A 92 -11.17 -14.22 -1.62
CA LEU A 92 -10.75 -13.08 -2.45
C LEU A 92 -10.67 -13.49 -3.93
N PRO A 93 -10.91 -12.55 -4.88
CA PRO A 93 -10.61 -12.78 -6.29
C PRO A 93 -9.11 -13.09 -6.50
N LYS A 94 -8.78 -13.94 -7.47
CA LYS A 94 -7.41 -14.43 -7.71
C LYS A 94 -6.39 -13.34 -8.08
N GLU A 95 -6.86 -12.26 -8.70
CA GLU A 95 -6.01 -11.17 -9.22
C GLU A 95 -6.35 -9.85 -8.53
N VAL A 96 -6.42 -9.88 -7.20
CA VAL A 96 -6.66 -8.69 -6.39
C VAL A 96 -5.36 -8.23 -5.76
N ASP A 97 -4.96 -7.01 -6.11
CA ASP A 97 -3.86 -6.33 -5.46
C ASP A 97 -4.35 -5.65 -4.17
N ILE A 98 -3.84 -6.10 -3.02
CA ILE A 98 -4.26 -5.62 -1.70
C ILE A 98 -3.16 -4.75 -1.10
N PHE A 99 -3.00 -3.53 -1.60
CA PHE A 99 -1.91 -2.66 -1.17
C PHE A 99 -2.13 -1.97 0.19
N PHE A 100 -3.28 -2.15 0.86
CA PHE A 100 -3.67 -1.31 2.00
C PHE A 100 -4.17 -2.06 3.25
N PHE A 101 -3.81 -3.33 3.44
CA PHE A 101 -4.30 -4.11 4.60
C PHE A 101 -3.91 -3.48 5.95
N SER A 102 -2.74 -2.83 6.05
CA SER A 102 -2.25 -2.28 7.32
C SER A 102 -2.58 -0.81 7.57
N ARG A 103 -3.01 -0.06 6.55
CA ARG A 103 -3.16 1.41 6.66
C ARG A 103 -4.58 1.84 7.06
N TYR A 104 -5.56 0.99 6.80
CA TYR A 104 -6.95 1.18 7.25
C TYR A 104 -7.21 0.62 8.66
N LEU A 105 -6.45 -0.38 9.11
CA LEU A 105 -6.60 -1.00 10.44
C LEU A 105 -5.92 -0.23 11.59
N LEU A 106 -5.17 0.83 11.28
CA LEU A 106 -4.47 1.69 12.25
C LEU A 106 -4.88 3.18 12.12
N SER A 107 -5.97 3.47 11.41
CA SER A 107 -6.49 4.84 11.23
C SER A 107 -7.79 5.10 11.99
N GLU A 108 -8.06 4.35 13.05
CA GLU A 108 -8.99 4.73 14.12
C GLU A 108 -8.22 4.97 15.42
#